data_AF-A0A3S0WVX8-F1
#
_entry.id   AF-A0A3S0WVX8-F1
#
_cell.length_a   1.000
_cell.length_b   1.000
_cell.length_c   1.000
_cell.angle_alpha   90.00
_cell.angle_beta   90.00
_cell.angle_gamma   90.00
#
_symmetry.space_group_name_H-M   'P 1'
#
loop_
_entity.id
_entity.type
_entity.pdbx_description
1 polymer ?
#
loop_
_entity_poly.entity_id
_entity_poly.type
_entity_poly.pdbx_seq_one_letter_code
_entity_poly.pdbx_strand_id
1 'polypeptide(L)'
;MPMKMLTAPPLADDALSTPVTGLLEQDARSLTARMCALWNQCTPDRQRTLLEACEWIVAEGETIHSLLAGSSLRNPTGLHADRRALARAFPACFNRPKSKAPKRPLKVGIVADAVSRGVIGEDGHPLTAKRIERAVADYCTGTKYDSALIAGAVRIDLYGNPAGRVSGNATPHSREGKA
;
A
#
# COMPACT_ATOMS: atom_id res chain seq x y z
N MET A 1 34.16 -51.56 26.07
CA MET A 1 33.50 -50.99 24.89
C MET A 1 33.42 -49.48 25.05
N PRO A 2 34.15 -48.67 24.26
CA PRO A 2 33.90 -47.24 24.17
C PRO A 2 33.32 -46.85 22.81
N MET A 3 32.11 -46.27 22.85
CA MET A 3 31.37 -45.69 21.72
C MET A 3 32.14 -44.51 21.12
N LYS A 4 32.44 -44.57 19.82
CA LYS A 4 32.92 -43.42 19.05
C LYS A 4 31.71 -42.64 18.58
N MET A 5 31.44 -41.52 19.25
CA MET A 5 30.47 -40.51 18.84
C MET A 5 30.94 -39.86 17.53
N LEU A 6 30.07 -39.83 16.53
CA LEU A 6 30.25 -39.01 15.33
C LEU A 6 30.16 -37.54 15.72
N THR A 7 31.26 -36.81 15.55
CA THR A 7 31.29 -35.34 15.55
C THR A 7 30.66 -34.85 14.25
N ALA A 8 29.50 -34.19 14.34
CA ALA A 8 28.93 -33.41 13.26
C ALA A 8 29.62 -32.04 13.17
N PRO A 9 29.93 -31.51 11.96
CA PRO A 9 30.47 -30.16 11.80
C PRO A 9 29.38 -29.10 12.06
N PRO A 10 29.75 -27.90 12.57
CA PRO A 10 28.80 -26.83 12.81
C PRO A 10 28.28 -26.29 11.47
N LEU A 11 26.96 -26.38 11.29
CA LEU A 11 26.24 -25.76 10.19
C LEU A 11 26.26 -24.25 10.42
N ALA A 12 27.07 -23.54 9.64
CA ALA A 12 26.99 -22.10 9.51
C ALA A 12 25.72 -21.76 8.73
N ASP A 13 24.67 -21.34 9.44
CA ASP A 13 23.57 -20.55 8.87
C ASP A 13 23.79 -19.08 9.26
N ASP A 14 24.72 -18.46 8.54
CA ASP A 14 24.75 -17.01 8.35
C ASP A 14 23.99 -16.68 7.06
N ALA A 15 23.34 -15.51 7.04
CA ALA A 15 22.48 -14.93 5.99
C ALA A 15 21.02 -15.41 6.06
N LEU A 16 20.03 -14.57 6.36
CA LEU A 16 19.77 -13.24 5.80
C LEU A 16 19.03 -12.37 6.83
N SER A 17 19.76 -11.55 7.60
CA SER A 17 19.22 -10.23 7.95
C SER A 17 19.61 -9.32 6.80
N THR A 18 18.67 -8.97 5.94
CA THR A 18 18.86 -7.86 4.99
C THR A 18 18.46 -6.55 5.70
N PRO A 19 19.40 -5.68 6.11
CA PRO A 19 19.07 -4.35 6.60
C PRO A 19 18.93 -3.40 5.40
N VAL A 20 17.97 -3.64 4.50
CA VAL A 20 17.68 -2.68 3.41
C VAL A 20 17.18 -1.36 3.99
N THR A 21 16.50 -1.39 5.14
CA THR A 21 16.12 -0.19 5.91
C THR A 21 17.34 0.51 6.52
N GLY A 22 18.36 -0.25 6.92
CA GLY A 22 19.56 0.29 7.56
C GLY A 22 20.43 1.10 6.60
N LEU A 23 20.53 0.71 5.33
CA LEU A 23 21.31 1.44 4.34
C LEU A 23 20.73 2.83 4.03
N LEU A 24 19.41 2.94 3.83
CA LEU A 24 18.77 4.23 3.58
C LEU A 24 18.87 5.18 4.80
N GLU A 25 18.76 4.65 6.02
CA GLU A 25 18.98 5.44 7.23
C GLU A 25 20.45 5.80 7.46
N GLN A 26 21.40 4.91 7.14
CA GLN A 26 22.84 5.19 7.22
C GLN A 26 23.27 6.22 6.17
N ASP A 27 22.76 6.13 4.95
CA ASP A 27 23.01 7.09 3.88
C ASP A 27 22.40 8.46 4.21
N ALA A 28 21.21 8.51 4.84
CA ALA A 28 20.60 9.74 5.31
C ALA A 28 21.36 10.37 6.50
N ARG A 29 21.88 9.56 7.44
CA ARG A 29 22.75 10.03 8.53
C ARG A 29 24.10 10.53 8.00
N SER A 30 24.65 9.87 6.98
CA SER A 30 25.85 10.28 6.26
C SER A 30 25.65 11.61 5.50
N LEU A 31 24.51 11.76 4.84
CA LEU A 31 24.17 12.99 4.12
C LEU A 31 23.95 14.16 5.07
N THR A 32 23.17 13.99 6.14
CA THR A 32 22.93 15.05 7.13
C THR A 32 24.23 15.47 7.81
N ALA A 33 25.10 14.52 8.20
CA ALA A 33 26.41 14.82 8.74
C ALA A 33 27.31 15.60 7.75
N ARG A 34 27.33 15.20 6.47
CA ARG A 34 28.07 15.89 5.40
C ARG A 34 27.52 17.30 5.14
N MET A 35 26.21 17.46 5.15
CA MET A 35 25.54 18.76 4.98
C MET A 35 25.86 19.69 6.16
N CYS A 36 25.80 19.22 7.39
CA CYS A 36 26.19 19.98 8.58
C CYS A 36 27.67 20.38 8.54
N ALA A 37 28.56 19.48 8.12
CA ALA A 37 29.98 19.79 7.97
C ALA A 37 30.22 20.86 6.89
N LEU A 38 29.54 20.76 5.76
CA LEU A 38 29.62 21.75 4.67
C LEU A 38 29.05 23.11 5.11
N TRP A 39 27.98 23.10 5.90
CA TRP A 39 27.36 24.30 6.48
C TRP A 39 28.33 25.05 7.39
N ASN A 40 28.99 24.34 8.30
CA ASN A 40 29.93 24.91 9.26
C ASN A 40 31.23 25.41 8.62
N GLN A 41 31.53 24.99 7.39
CA GLN A 41 32.67 25.47 6.60
C GLN A 41 32.34 26.70 5.74
N CYS A 42 31.07 27.10 5.65
CA CYS A 42 30.68 28.29 4.90
C CYS A 42 30.87 29.57 5.72
N THR A 43 31.21 30.67 5.04
CA THR A 43 31.24 32.00 5.65
C THR A 43 29.82 32.45 6.03
N PRO A 44 29.67 33.36 7.00
CA PRO A 44 28.35 33.83 7.45
C PRO A 44 27.49 34.41 6.30
N ASP A 45 28.10 35.15 5.37
CA ASP A 45 27.39 35.71 4.21
C ASP A 45 26.91 34.62 3.25
N ARG A 46 27.72 33.57 3.05
CA ARG A 46 27.36 32.43 2.21
C ARG A 46 26.25 31.59 2.85
N GLN A 47 26.28 31.44 4.18
CA GLN A 47 25.19 30.81 4.93
C GLN A 47 23.89 31.60 4.75
N ARG A 48 23.93 32.94 4.84
CA ARG A 48 22.76 33.81 4.63
C ARG A 48 22.17 33.64 3.22
N THR A 49 22.99 33.70 2.17
CA THR A 49 22.51 33.50 0.79
C THR A 49 21.93 32.09 0.58
N LEU A 50 22.49 31.06 1.21
CA LEU A 50 21.93 29.71 1.16
C LEU A 50 20.61 29.60 1.94
N LEU A 51 20.48 30.28 3.08
CA LEU A 51 19.19 30.37 3.79
C LEU A 51 18.15 31.07 2.93
N GLU A 52 18.46 32.23 2.34
CA GLU A 52 17.54 32.96 1.46
C GLU A 52 17.12 32.12 0.24
N ALA A 53 18.05 31.38 -0.36
CA ALA A 53 17.74 30.45 -1.46
C ALA A 53 16.86 29.29 -0.99
N CYS A 54 17.12 28.72 0.20
CA CYS A 54 16.29 27.69 0.80
C CYS A 54 14.90 28.23 1.16
N GLU A 55 14.80 29.44 1.71
CA GLU A 55 13.54 30.13 2.02
C GLU A 55 12.74 30.39 0.74
N TRP A 56 13.40 30.81 -0.34
CA TRP A 56 12.77 30.95 -1.65
C TRP A 56 12.30 29.60 -2.19
N ILE A 57 13.13 28.54 -2.14
CA ILE A 57 12.73 27.18 -2.57
C ILE A 57 11.56 26.63 -1.73
N VAL A 58 11.55 26.90 -0.42
CA VAL A 58 10.48 26.49 0.48
C VAL A 58 9.23 27.31 0.22
N ALA A 59 9.32 28.63 0.00
CA ALA A 59 8.18 29.48 -0.34
C ALA A 59 7.59 29.16 -1.72
N GLU A 60 8.43 28.87 -2.72
CA GLU A 60 8.01 28.40 -4.05
C GLU A 60 7.39 26.99 -3.93
N GLY A 61 7.96 26.14 -3.08
CA GLY A 61 7.44 24.82 -2.71
C GLY A 61 6.11 24.89 -1.96
N GLU A 62 5.91 25.85 -1.07
CA GLU A 62 4.65 26.15 -0.38
C GLU A 62 3.63 26.74 -1.33
N THR A 63 4.06 27.51 -2.33
CA THR A 63 3.19 28.03 -3.39
C THR A 63 2.70 26.88 -4.27
N ILE A 64 3.59 25.99 -4.72
CA ILE A 64 3.23 24.75 -5.44
C ILE A 64 2.39 23.83 -4.55
N HIS A 65 2.76 23.65 -3.28
CA HIS A 65 2.01 22.86 -2.32
C HIS A 65 0.64 23.47 -2.04
N SER A 66 0.47 24.80 -2.02
CA SER A 66 -0.83 25.47 -1.82
C SER A 66 -1.72 25.41 -3.06
N LEU A 67 -1.13 25.56 -4.26
CA LEU A 67 -1.75 25.29 -5.56
C LEU A 67 -2.22 23.82 -5.66
N LEU A 68 -1.45 22.90 -5.09
CA LEU A 68 -1.81 21.49 -4.95
C LEU A 68 -2.71 21.21 -3.72
N ALA A 69 -2.72 22.05 -2.68
CA ALA A 69 -3.48 21.84 -1.44
C ALA A 69 -4.96 22.22 -1.57
N GLY A 70 -5.34 22.95 -2.63
CA GLY A 70 -6.75 22.97 -3.10
C GLY A 70 -7.27 21.57 -3.42
N SER A 71 -6.37 20.63 -3.74
CA SER A 71 -6.65 19.20 -3.67
C SER A 71 -6.12 18.63 -2.35
N SER A 72 -7.00 18.59 -1.34
CA SER A 72 -6.97 17.71 -0.16
C SER A 72 -5.77 16.77 -0.14
N LEU A 73 -4.87 16.95 0.85
CA LEU A 73 -3.82 16.01 1.23
C LEU A 73 -4.44 14.63 1.52
N ARG A 74 -4.83 13.93 0.46
CA ARG A 74 -5.39 12.59 0.51
C ARG A 74 -4.21 11.72 0.86
N ASN A 75 -4.27 11.06 2.02
CA ASN A 75 -3.30 10.03 2.39
C ASN A 75 -3.16 9.04 1.21
N PRO A 76 -2.04 9.07 0.45
CA PRO A 76 -1.92 8.34 -0.81
C PRO A 76 -1.72 6.83 -0.57
N THR A 77 -1.43 6.44 0.68
CA THR A 77 -1.21 5.05 1.12
C THR A 77 -2.33 4.52 2.03
N GLY A 78 -3.41 5.28 2.19
CA GLY A 78 -4.56 4.90 3.00
C GLY A 78 -5.41 3.80 2.36
N LEU A 79 -6.17 3.07 3.17
CA LEU A 79 -7.07 1.98 2.72
C LEU A 79 -8.00 2.39 1.57
N HIS A 80 -8.61 3.57 1.67
CA HIS A 80 -9.47 4.08 0.61
C HIS A 80 -8.69 4.52 -0.63
N ALA A 81 -7.41 4.90 -0.51
CA ALA A 81 -6.54 5.19 -1.64
C ALA A 81 -6.19 3.91 -2.40
N ASP A 82 -5.83 2.84 -1.68
CA ASP A 82 -5.59 1.50 -2.25
C ASP A 82 -6.83 1.01 -3.02
N ARG A 83 -8.02 1.17 -2.42
CA ARG A 83 -9.28 0.79 -3.08
C ARG A 83 -9.62 1.67 -4.29
N ARG A 84 -9.29 2.97 -4.28
CA ARG A 84 -9.43 3.83 -5.46
C ARG A 84 -8.47 3.42 -6.56
N ALA A 85 -7.24 3.05 -6.23
CA ALA A 85 -6.27 2.54 -7.19
C ALA A 85 -6.80 1.24 -7.84
N LEU A 86 -7.29 0.28 -7.05
CA LEU A 86 -7.94 -0.93 -7.57
C LEU A 86 -9.15 -0.62 -8.47
N ALA A 87 -10.01 0.32 -8.07
CA ALA A 87 -11.18 0.71 -8.88
C ALA A 87 -10.83 1.46 -10.16
N ARG A 88 -9.66 2.12 -10.23
CA ARG A 88 -9.15 2.75 -11.46
C ARG A 88 -8.54 1.72 -12.40
N ALA A 89 -7.80 0.75 -11.86
CA ALA A 89 -7.21 -0.33 -12.66
C ALA A 89 -8.26 -1.33 -13.17
N PHE A 90 -9.27 -1.65 -12.35
CA PHE A 90 -10.30 -2.65 -12.65
C PHE A 90 -11.71 -2.10 -12.40
N PRO A 91 -12.18 -1.14 -13.22
CA PRO A 91 -13.50 -0.53 -13.05
C PRO A 91 -14.66 -1.52 -13.27
N ALA A 92 -14.42 -2.62 -14.00
CA ALA A 92 -15.39 -3.70 -14.17
C ALA A 92 -15.58 -4.52 -12.89
N CYS A 93 -14.60 -4.55 -12.00
CA CYS A 93 -14.61 -5.39 -10.80
C CYS A 93 -14.90 -4.58 -9.51
N PHE A 94 -14.18 -3.48 -9.33
CA PHE A 94 -14.22 -2.68 -8.11
C PHE A 94 -14.90 -1.33 -8.34
N ASN A 95 -15.84 -1.02 -7.44
CA ASN A 95 -16.42 0.32 -7.35
C ASN A 95 -15.56 1.26 -6.50
N ARG A 96 -15.53 2.55 -6.90
CA ARG A 96 -14.92 3.62 -6.12
C ARG A 96 -15.54 3.71 -4.72
N PRO A 97 -14.75 4.04 -3.67
CA PRO A 97 -15.30 4.38 -2.36
C PRO A 97 -16.34 5.49 -2.47
N LYS A 98 -17.39 5.43 -1.63
CA LYS A 98 -18.54 6.36 -1.64
C LYS A 98 -19.39 6.38 -2.93
N SER A 99 -19.16 5.46 -3.86
CA SER A 99 -20.04 5.31 -5.03
C SER A 99 -21.46 4.86 -4.63
N LYS A 100 -22.46 5.34 -5.37
CA LYS A 100 -23.86 4.88 -5.26
C LYS A 100 -24.09 3.52 -5.92
N ALA A 101 -23.16 3.05 -6.77
CA ALA A 101 -23.29 1.79 -7.47
C ALA A 101 -23.33 0.57 -6.51
N PRO A 102 -24.13 -0.48 -6.83
CA PRO A 102 -24.16 -1.72 -6.06
C PRO A 102 -22.80 -2.40 -6.15
N LYS A 103 -22.28 -2.89 -5.01
CA LYS A 103 -21.04 -3.69 -5.00
C LYS A 103 -21.31 -5.01 -5.72
N ARG A 104 -20.27 -5.57 -6.34
CA ARG A 104 -20.37 -6.80 -7.14
C ARG A 104 -19.69 -7.97 -6.42
N PRO A 105 -20.23 -9.20 -6.48
CA PRO A 105 -19.62 -10.38 -5.86
C PRO A 105 -18.28 -10.70 -6.52
N LEU A 106 -17.20 -10.77 -5.75
CA LEU A 106 -15.86 -11.01 -6.29
C LEU A 106 -15.59 -12.50 -6.52
N LYS A 107 -14.75 -12.81 -7.51
CA LYS A 107 -14.14 -14.14 -7.69
C LYS A 107 -13.39 -14.57 -6.43
N VAL A 108 -13.43 -15.87 -6.11
CA VAL A 108 -12.61 -16.45 -5.04
C VAL A 108 -11.13 -16.43 -5.46
N GLY A 109 -10.25 -15.91 -4.61
CA GLY A 109 -8.82 -15.80 -4.93
C GLY A 109 -8.45 -14.57 -5.77
N ILE A 110 -9.35 -13.58 -5.92
CA ILE A 110 -9.12 -12.39 -6.77
C ILE A 110 -7.90 -11.55 -6.35
N VAL A 111 -7.44 -11.68 -5.11
CA VAL A 111 -6.22 -11.03 -4.61
C VAL A 111 -5.00 -11.50 -5.41
N ALA A 112 -4.85 -12.81 -5.65
CA ALA A 112 -3.71 -13.35 -6.40
C ALA A 112 -3.70 -12.84 -7.85
N ASP A 113 -4.87 -12.77 -8.47
CA ASP A 113 -5.04 -12.21 -9.81
C ASP A 113 -4.64 -10.72 -9.83
N ALA A 114 -5.02 -9.96 -8.80
CA ALA A 114 -4.74 -8.52 -8.70
C ALA A 114 -3.25 -8.24 -8.42
N VAL A 115 -2.60 -9.06 -7.58
CA VAL A 115 -1.16 -9.01 -7.33
C VAL A 115 -0.38 -9.28 -8.62
N SER A 116 -0.78 -10.33 -9.36
CA SER A 116 -0.12 -10.73 -10.61
C SER A 116 -0.17 -9.64 -11.69
N ARG A 117 -1.17 -8.75 -11.64
CA ARG A 117 -1.31 -7.64 -12.59
C ARG A 117 -0.52 -6.40 -12.22
N GLY A 118 -0.01 -6.27 -11.00
CA GLY A 118 0.85 -5.17 -10.59
C GLY A 118 0.16 -3.80 -10.63
N VAL A 119 -0.79 -3.56 -9.75
CA VAL A 119 -1.52 -2.28 -9.68
C VAL A 119 -0.64 -1.19 -9.06
N ILE A 120 -0.63 -0.01 -9.66
CA ILE A 120 0.06 1.17 -9.12
C ILE A 120 -0.86 1.96 -8.19
N GLY A 121 -0.39 2.26 -6.99
CA GLY A 121 -1.09 3.05 -5.98
C GLY A 121 -1.15 4.54 -6.32
N GLU A 122 -1.91 5.32 -5.53
CA GLU A 122 -1.93 6.78 -5.65
C GLU A 122 -0.58 7.42 -5.28
N ASP A 123 0.24 6.69 -4.53
CA ASP A 123 1.61 7.00 -4.16
C ASP A 123 2.64 6.76 -5.30
N GLY A 124 2.21 6.28 -6.47
CA GLY A 124 3.10 6.02 -7.62
C GLY A 124 3.91 4.73 -7.50
N HIS A 125 3.81 4.01 -6.38
CA HIS A 125 4.46 2.72 -6.16
C HIS A 125 3.50 1.54 -6.43
N PRO A 126 4.03 0.35 -6.79
CA PRO A 126 3.23 -0.86 -6.89
C PRO A 126 2.60 -1.24 -5.54
N LEU A 127 1.33 -1.62 -5.57
CA LEU A 127 0.62 -2.11 -4.40
C LEU A 127 1.16 -3.49 -3.99
N THR A 128 1.69 -3.57 -2.77
CA THR A 128 2.06 -4.85 -2.13
C THR A 128 0.83 -5.75 -1.93
N ALA A 129 1.04 -7.07 -1.89
CA ALA A 129 -0.03 -8.04 -1.64
C ALA A 129 -0.86 -7.71 -0.40
N LYS A 130 -0.21 -7.35 0.72
CA LYS A 130 -0.89 -6.96 1.97
C LYS A 130 -1.81 -5.75 1.82
N ARG A 131 -1.43 -4.75 1.02
CA ARG A 131 -2.28 -3.58 0.73
C ARG A 131 -3.50 -3.98 -0.10
N ILE A 132 -3.31 -4.84 -1.09
CA ILE A 132 -4.40 -5.37 -1.93
C ILE A 132 -5.37 -6.20 -1.08
N GLU A 133 -4.87 -7.12 -0.26
CA GLU A 133 -5.69 -7.93 0.67
C GLU A 133 -6.55 -7.05 1.57
N ARG A 134 -5.93 -6.05 2.20
CA ARG A 134 -6.63 -5.11 3.09
C ARG A 134 -7.72 -4.33 2.34
N ALA A 135 -7.43 -3.85 1.13
CA ALA A 135 -8.38 -3.11 0.32
C ALA A 135 -9.53 -3.99 -0.21
N VAL A 136 -9.25 -5.25 -0.56
CA VAL A 136 -10.27 -6.23 -0.95
C VAL A 136 -11.13 -6.61 0.24
N ALA A 137 -10.54 -6.80 1.43
CA ALA A 137 -11.29 -7.03 2.66
C ALA A 137 -12.24 -5.86 2.96
N ASP A 138 -11.78 -4.60 2.88
CA ASP A 138 -12.64 -3.41 2.99
C ASP A 138 -13.74 -3.34 1.92
N TYR A 139 -13.47 -3.85 0.73
CA TYR A 139 -14.50 -3.93 -0.31
C TYR A 139 -15.58 -4.94 0.06
N CYS A 140 -15.20 -6.09 0.61
CA CYS A 140 -16.13 -7.13 1.04
C CYS A 140 -16.86 -6.79 2.34
N THR A 141 -16.42 -5.77 3.10
CA THR A 141 -17.13 -5.35 4.30
C THR A 141 -18.30 -4.41 3.99
N GLY A 142 -19.44 -4.68 4.60
CA GLY A 142 -20.57 -3.77 4.69
C GLY A 142 -21.79 -4.16 3.86
N THR A 143 -22.92 -3.55 4.22
CA THR A 143 -24.27 -3.95 3.81
C THR A 143 -24.50 -4.01 2.31
N LYS A 144 -23.85 -3.12 1.53
CA LYS A 144 -23.94 -3.11 0.07
C LYS A 144 -23.31 -4.34 -0.60
N TYR A 145 -22.32 -4.95 0.05
CA TYR A 145 -21.69 -6.18 -0.46
C TYR A 145 -22.58 -7.37 -0.09
N ASP A 146 -23.05 -7.41 1.15
CA ASP A 146 -23.98 -8.45 1.62
C ASP A 146 -25.26 -8.51 0.78
N SER A 147 -25.84 -7.36 0.43
CA SER A 147 -27.02 -7.30 -0.45
C SER A 147 -26.78 -7.83 -1.86
N ALA A 148 -25.52 -7.88 -2.30
CA ALA A 148 -25.16 -8.43 -3.61
C ALA A 148 -24.88 -9.94 -3.57
N LEU A 149 -24.68 -10.52 -2.38
CA LEU A 149 -24.47 -11.95 -2.16
C LEU A 149 -25.80 -12.70 -2.11
N ILE A 150 -26.55 -12.67 -3.22
CA ILE A 150 -27.78 -13.45 -3.39
C ILE A 150 -27.41 -14.83 -3.96
N ALA A 151 -28.09 -15.88 -3.51
CA ALA A 151 -27.91 -17.23 -4.04
C ALA A 151 -28.06 -17.25 -5.58
N GLY A 152 -27.07 -17.82 -6.26
CA GLY A 152 -27.03 -17.87 -7.73
C GLY A 152 -26.46 -16.63 -8.42
N ALA A 153 -26.11 -15.57 -7.68
CA ALA A 153 -25.43 -14.39 -8.22
C ALA A 153 -24.08 -14.77 -8.84
N VAL A 154 -23.73 -14.12 -9.95
CA VAL A 154 -22.48 -14.37 -10.68
C VAL A 154 -21.34 -13.63 -10.00
N ARG A 155 -20.27 -14.36 -9.69
CA ARG A 155 -19.00 -13.77 -9.26
C ARG A 155 -18.25 -13.25 -10.48
N ILE A 156 -17.63 -12.09 -10.34
CA ILE A 156 -16.88 -11.46 -11.43
C ILE A 156 -15.37 -11.51 -11.18
N ASP A 157 -14.60 -11.71 -12.24
CA ASP A 157 -13.15 -11.54 -12.23
C ASP A 157 -12.73 -10.05 -12.38
N LEU A 158 -11.43 -9.80 -12.54
CA LEU A 158 -10.87 -8.46 -12.72
C LEU A 158 -11.31 -7.76 -14.03
N TYR A 159 -11.66 -8.54 -15.06
CA TYR A 159 -12.09 -8.06 -16.37
C TYR A 159 -13.62 -7.95 -16.49
N GLY A 160 -14.35 -8.44 -15.49
CA GLY A 160 -15.81 -8.50 -15.50
C GLY A 160 -16.37 -9.78 -16.10
N ASN A 161 -15.55 -10.80 -16.35
CA ASN A 161 -16.02 -12.10 -16.80
C ASN A 161 -16.64 -12.89 -15.63
N PRO A 162 -17.64 -13.75 -15.92
CA PRO A 162 -18.21 -14.64 -14.92
C PRO A 162 -17.17 -15.67 -14.46
N ALA A 163 -16.88 -15.68 -13.16
CA ALA A 163 -15.88 -16.54 -12.53
C ALA A 163 -16.50 -17.43 -11.43
N GLY A 164 -17.67 -17.98 -11.73
CA GLY A 164 -18.45 -18.85 -10.85
C GLY A 164 -19.71 -18.16 -10.30
N ARG A 165 -20.45 -18.90 -9.45
CA ARG A 165 -21.67 -18.40 -8.80
C ARG A 165 -21.54 -18.45 -7.29
N VAL A 166 -22.29 -17.60 -6.61
CA VAL A 166 -22.49 -17.67 -5.17
C VAL A 166 -23.36 -18.90 -4.89
N SER A 167 -22.76 -19.95 -4.30
CA SER A 167 -23.49 -21.10 -3.79
C SER A 167 -24.47 -20.63 -2.72
N GLY A 168 -25.68 -21.19 -2.70
CA GLY A 168 -26.80 -20.74 -1.85
C GLY A 168 -26.55 -20.75 -0.33
N ASN A 169 -25.40 -21.27 0.09
CA ASN A 169 -24.97 -21.36 1.49
C ASN A 169 -24.02 -20.23 1.88
N ALA A 170 -23.74 -19.27 1.00
CA ALA A 170 -23.00 -18.06 1.34
C ALA A 170 -23.89 -17.16 2.19
N THR A 171 -23.98 -17.48 3.48
CA THR A 171 -24.67 -16.65 4.46
C THR A 171 -24.06 -15.24 4.43
N PRO A 172 -24.89 -14.18 4.43
CA PRO A 172 -24.38 -12.85 4.74
C PRO A 172 -23.66 -12.97 6.09
N HIS A 173 -22.49 -12.34 6.25
CA HIS A 173 -21.88 -12.17 7.56
C HIS A 173 -22.78 -11.21 8.36
N SER A 174 -23.97 -11.70 8.76
CA SER A 174 -24.85 -11.04 9.71
C SER A 174 -24.03 -10.89 10.98
N ARG A 175 -23.78 -9.63 11.32
CA ARG A 175 -23.18 -9.22 12.57
C ARG A 175 -24.03 -9.77 13.70
N GLU A 176 -23.62 -10.90 14.29
CA GLU A 176 -23.99 -11.19 15.66
C GLU A 176 -23.41 -10.08 16.54
N GLY A 177 -24.30 -9.48 17.34
CA GLY A 177 -24.11 -8.18 17.95
C GLY A 177 -22.88 -8.12 18.83
N LYS A 178 -22.14 -7.00 18.71
CA LYS A 178 -21.50 -6.43 19.89
C LYS A 178 -22.56 -5.58 20.60
N ALA A 179 -23.08 -6.15 21.68
CA ALA A 179 -23.73 -5.42 22.76
C ALA A 179 -22.79 -4.38 23.37
#